data_AF-A0A9X4RGB2-F1
#
_entry.id   AF-A0A9X4RGB2-F1
#
_cell.length_a   1.000
_cell.length_b   1.000
_cell.length_c   1.000
_cell.angle_alpha   90.00
_cell.angle_beta   90.00
_cell.angle_gamma   90.00
#
_symmetry.space_group_name_H-M   'P 1'
#
loop_
_entity.id
_entity.type
_entity.pdbx_description
1 polymer ?
#
loop_
_entity_poly.entity_id
_entity_poly.type
_entity_poly.pdbx_seq_one_letter_code
_entity_poly.pdbx_strand_id
1 'polypeptide(L)'
;MLDELLQECKTPPDLFGEGGILKQLTTALVERALEAELSTHLGYKKHESRPEGQSNSRNGYSQKKVQCDFGVAEIAVSSQA
;
A
#
# COMPACT_ATOMS: atom_id res chain seq x y z
N MET A 1 -14.14 -11.27 -9.90
CA MET A 1 -13.07 -10.60 -9.13
C MET A 1 -11.77 -11.42 -9.11
N LEU A 2 -11.69 -12.58 -8.44
CA LEU A 2 -10.46 -13.40 -8.48
C LEU A 2 -10.19 -13.98 -9.87
N ASP A 3 -11.23 -14.46 -10.55
CA ASP A 3 -11.12 -14.97 -11.92
C ASP A 3 -10.64 -13.89 -12.91
N GLU A 4 -11.05 -12.63 -12.70
CA GLU A 4 -10.62 -11.48 -13.51
C GLU A 4 -9.15 -11.13 -13.25
N LEU A 5 -8.70 -11.16 -11.99
CA LEU A 5 -7.31 -10.94 -11.62
C LEU A 5 -6.38 -12.02 -12.20
N LEU A 6 -6.84 -13.28 -12.22
CA LEU A 6 -6.06 -14.42 -12.69
C LEU A 6 -6.13 -14.62 -14.21
N GLN A 7 -7.00 -13.90 -14.92
CA GLN A 7 -7.20 -14.06 -16.36
C GLN A 7 -5.91 -13.84 -17.18
N GLU A 8 -5.02 -12.97 -16.71
CA GLU A 8 -3.74 -12.68 -17.36
C GLU A 8 -2.58 -13.52 -16.80
N CYS A 9 -2.78 -14.30 -15.74
CA CYS A 9 -1.75 -15.17 -15.16
C CYS A 9 -1.67 -16.50 -15.93
N LYS A 10 -0.70 -16.61 -16.85
CA LYS A 10 -0.57 -17.77 -17.75
C LYS A 10 0.55 -18.72 -17.33
N THR A 11 1.51 -18.21 -16.57
CA THR A 11 2.72 -18.93 -16.18
C THR A 11 3.02 -18.76 -14.67
N PRO A 12 3.79 -19.69 -14.06
CA PRO A 12 4.17 -19.55 -12.64
C PRO A 12 4.87 -18.22 -12.29
N PRO A 13 5.75 -17.64 -13.15
CA PRO A 13 6.30 -16.30 -12.93
C PRO A 13 5.26 -15.17 -12.88
N ASP A 14 4.13 -15.29 -13.58
CA ASP A 14 3.06 -14.27 -13.51
C ASP A 14 2.39 -14.26 -12.13
N LEU A 15 2.49 -15.37 -11.39
CA LEU A 15 1.95 -15.52 -10.04
C LEU A 15 2.99 -15.20 -8.97
N PHE A 16 4.18 -15.79 -9.07
CA PHE A 16 5.23 -15.81 -8.03
C PHE A 16 6.50 -15.02 -8.36
N GLY A 17 6.66 -14.54 -9.60
CA GLY A 17 7.86 -13.85 -10.05
C GLY A 17 8.00 -12.43 -9.48
N GLU A 18 9.09 -11.76 -9.83
CA GLU A 18 9.41 -10.41 -9.33
C GLU A 18 8.38 -9.34 -9.71
N GLY A 19 7.62 -9.56 -10.79
CA GLY A 19 6.46 -8.75 -11.18
C GLY A 19 5.12 -9.46 -10.95
N GLY A 20 5.12 -10.61 -10.26
CA GLY A 20 3.96 -11.48 -10.12
C GLY A 20 2.84 -10.85 -9.28
N ILE A 21 1.61 -11.30 -9.55
CA ILE A 21 0.41 -10.70 -8.97
C ILE A 21 0.36 -10.83 -7.43
N LEU A 22 0.95 -11.87 -6.84
CA LEU A 22 0.96 -12.04 -5.37
C LEU A 22 1.80 -10.96 -4.69
N LYS A 23 2.94 -10.59 -5.29
CA LYS A 23 3.77 -9.49 -4.80
C LYS A 23 3.02 -8.17 -4.90
N GLN A 24 2.40 -7.89 -6.05
CA GLN A 24 1.60 -6.68 -6.25
C GLN A 24 0.44 -6.57 -5.26
N LEU A 25 -0.29 -7.68 -5.06
CA LEU A 25 -1.41 -7.74 -4.13
C LEU A 25 -0.92 -7.49 -2.69
N THR A 26 0.17 -8.13 -2.28
CA THR A 26 0.75 -7.95 -0.94
C THR A 26 1.17 -6.49 -0.72
N THR A 27 1.87 -5.88 -1.69
CA THR A 27 2.22 -4.45 -1.68
C THR A 27 0.99 -3.57 -1.48
N ALA A 28 -0.04 -3.74 -2.31
CA ALA A 28 -1.26 -2.94 -2.24
C ALA A 28 -1.99 -3.10 -0.90
N LEU A 29 -1.98 -4.31 -0.33
CA LEU A 29 -2.59 -4.61 0.95
C LEU A 29 -1.86 -3.90 2.11
N VAL A 30 -0.53 -3.94 2.10
CA VAL A 30 0.32 -3.25 3.07
C VAL A 30 0.14 -1.74 2.98
N GLU A 31 0.21 -1.14 1.79
CA GLU A 31 0.01 0.29 1.60
C GLU A 31 -1.37 0.75 2.09
N ARG A 32 -2.41 -0.03 1.80
CA ARG A 32 -3.77 0.26 2.26
C ARG A 32 -3.91 0.15 3.78
N ALA A 33 -3.22 -0.81 4.41
CA ALA A 33 -3.18 -0.93 5.86
C ALA A 33 -2.50 0.29 6.49
N LEU A 34 -1.35 0.72 5.96
CA LEU A 34 -0.63 1.91 6.43
C LEU A 34 -1.48 3.19 6.30
N GLU A 35 -2.24 3.32 5.21
CA GLU A 35 -3.18 4.43 5.03
C GLU A 35 -4.31 4.43 6.06
N ALA A 36 -4.84 3.24 6.39
CA ALA A 36 -5.87 3.09 7.40
C ALA A 36 -5.33 3.41 8.81
N GLU A 37 -4.12 2.97 9.12
CA GLU A 37 -3.42 3.32 10.37
C GLU A 37 -3.19 4.82 10.48
N LEU A 38 -2.72 5.49 9.41
CA LEU A 38 -2.52 6.94 9.41
C LEU A 38 -3.86 7.69 9.57
N SER A 39 -4.93 7.19 8.94
CA SER A 39 -6.28 7.75 9.12
C SER A 39 -6.73 7.68 10.58
N THR A 40 -6.46 6.54 11.22
CA THR A 40 -6.80 6.32 12.63
C THR A 40 -5.96 7.21 13.54
N HIS A 41 -4.66 7.33 13.27
CA HIS A 41 -3.74 8.16 14.04
C HIS A 41 -4.08 9.65 13.98
N LEU A 42 -4.42 10.15 12.79
CA LEU A 42 -4.80 11.55 12.59
C LEU A 42 -6.26 11.83 12.99
N GLY A 43 -7.12 10.80 13.03
CA GLY A 43 -8.54 10.95 13.33
C GLY A 43 -9.39 11.45 12.16
N TYR A 44 -8.84 11.47 10.94
CA TYR A 44 -9.56 11.84 9.72
C TYR A 44 -9.00 11.12 8.49
N LYS A 45 -9.86 10.88 7.49
CA LYS A 45 -9.47 10.18 6.26
C LYS A 45 -8.75 11.12 5.29
N LYS A 46 -8.09 10.51 4.30
CA LYS A 46 -7.54 11.26 3.18
C LYS A 46 -8.66 12.06 2.50
N HIS A 47 -8.38 13.33 2.21
CA HIS A 47 -9.32 14.32 1.64
C HIS A 47 -10.43 14.83 2.57
N GLU A 48 -10.48 14.39 3.83
CA GLU A 48 -11.33 15.02 4.84
C GLU A 48 -10.64 16.24 5.45
N SER A 49 -11.43 17.20 5.94
CA SER A 49 -10.92 18.38 6.63
C SER A 49 -10.18 17.99 7.90
N ARG A 50 -9.01 18.58 8.11
CA ARG A 50 -8.24 18.39 9.34
C ARG A 50 -9.00 18.97 10.54
N PRO A 51 -9.09 18.25 11.68
CA PRO A 51 -9.66 18.78 12.91
C PRO A 51 -8.99 20.07 13.38
N GLU A 52 -9.76 20.97 13.98
CA GLU A 52 -9.23 22.21 14.56
C GLU A 52 -8.25 21.91 15.70
N GLY A 53 -7.18 22.71 15.80
CA GLY A 53 -6.18 22.58 16.86
C GLY A 53 -5.11 21.49 16.65
N GLN A 54 -5.20 20.67 15.60
CA GLN A 54 -4.11 19.74 15.26
C GLN A 54 -2.94 20.45 14.58
N SER A 55 -1.72 20.15 15.04
CA SER A 55 -0.47 20.54 14.37
C SER A 55 -0.20 19.65 13.15
N ASN A 56 -0.38 18.34 13.31
CA ASN A 56 0.02 17.36 12.32
C ASN A 56 -1.00 17.25 11.18
N SER A 57 -0.49 16.91 10.00
CA SER A 57 -1.28 16.72 8.80
C SER A 57 -0.62 15.69 7.89
N ARG A 58 -1.42 15.06 7.02
CA ARG A 58 -0.88 14.20 5.97
C ARG A 58 0.08 14.98 5.09
N ASN A 59 1.27 14.43 4.87
CA ASN A 59 2.36 15.05 4.15
C ASN A 59 2.93 14.08 3.10
N GLY A 60 2.11 13.70 2.13
CA GLY A 60 2.53 12.88 0.99
C GLY A 60 2.93 11.44 1.36
N TYR A 61 3.91 10.93 0.62
CA TYR A 61 4.39 9.55 0.72
C TYR A 61 5.92 9.49 0.66
N SER A 62 6.49 8.48 1.31
CA SER A 62 7.89 8.11 1.18
C SER A 62 8.00 6.70 0.59
N GLN A 63 9.00 6.46 -0.25
CA GLN A 63 9.25 5.14 -0.83
C GLN A 63 10.12 4.30 0.10
N LYS A 64 9.77 3.02 0.29
CA LYS A 64 10.58 2.05 1.02
C LYS A 64 10.68 0.73 0.27
N LYS A 65 11.84 0.08 0.38
CA LYS A 65 12.08 -1.29 -0.11
C LYS A 65 11.94 -2.25 1.06
N VAL A 66 11.08 -3.25 0.92
CA VAL A 66 10.78 -4.25 1.94
C VAL A 66 11.10 -5.63 1.36
N GLN A 67 11.89 -6.40 2.09
CA GLN A 67 12.14 -7.80 1.76
C GLN A 67 10.91 -8.64 2.11
N CYS A 68 10.42 -9.44 1.18
CA CYS A 68 9.33 -10.39 1.37
C CYS A 68 9.64 -11.72 0.67
N ASP A 69 8.76 -12.71 0.86
CA ASP A 69 8.94 -14.07 0.33
C ASP A 69 8.95 -14.11 -1.21
N PHE A 70 8.33 -13.12 -1.86
CA PHE A 70 8.29 -12.95 -3.32
C PHE A 70 9.36 -11.97 -3.84
N GLY A 71 10.41 -11.71 -3.05
CA GLY A 71 11.52 -10.81 -3.40
C GLY A 71 11.42 -9.43 -2.73
N VAL A 72 12.00 -8.40 -3.35
CA VAL A 72 11.95 -7.03 -2.80
C VAL A 72 10.72 -6.30 -3.33
N ALA A 73 9.84 -5.86 -2.43
CA ALA A 73 8.71 -5.00 -2.75
C ALA A 73 9.05 -3.53 -2.51
N GLU A 74 8.73 -2.66 -3.47
CA GLU A 74 8.69 -1.22 -3.25
C GLU A 74 7.30 -0.83 -2.77
N ILE A 75 7.22 -0.07 -1.68
CA ILE A 75 5.97 0.39 -1.08
C ILE A 75 6.00 1.90 -0.84
N ALA A 76 4.85 2.55 -1.07
CA ALA A 76 4.59 3.94 -0.73
C ALA A 76 4.02 4.04 0.70
N VAL A 77 4.83 4.55 1.63
CA VAL A 77 4.44 4.76 3.02
C VAL A 77 3.90 6.18 3.18
N SER A 78 2.63 6.30 3.56
CA SER A 78 2.01 7.59 3.85
C SER A 78 2.67 8.28 5.04
N SER A 79 3.02 9.57 4.88
CA SER A 79 3.69 10.37 5.90
C SER A 79 2.79 11.47 6.46
N GLN A 80 3.18 11.99 7.63
CA GLN A 80 2.59 13.16 8.27
C GLN A 80 3.68 14.14 8.71
N ALA A 81 3.32 15.42 8.84
CA ALA A 81 4.15 16.49 9.38
C ALA A 81 3.31 17.47 10.18
#